data_AF-A0A5C3KTW9-F1
#
_entry.id   AF-A0A5C3KTW9-F1
#
_cell.length_a   1.000
_cell.length_b   1.000
_cell.length_c   1.000
_cell.angle_alpha   90.00
_cell.angle_beta   90.00
_cell.angle_gamma   90.00
#
_symmetry.space_group_name_H-M   'P 1'
#
loop_
_entity.id
_entity.type
_entity.pdbx_description
1 polymer ?
#
loop_
_entity_poly.entity_id
_entity_poly.type
_entity_poly.pdbx_seq_one_letter_code
_entity_poly.pdbx_strand_id
1 'polypeptide(L)'
;MASIEALPTELLSAIFTLSINSTLAATRPTSKEFYLPSLTTSYDTVRNISTTCTSWRRISCSLKDLWTRVHLDTAMEISAEAIQDLHAVFARSNTRSLHFDFTGPSGRSNIINNAKKWASLISSDAANRCKSLRIACSSEDAELVLKLLSRYGPPKRLQCVHIIQESGSPTIDLSLVDYTRLQLLSVRGDGVLPVGLPHWGLDNVVLQDVSISQRELRMLITAVAVRHLTLRRVQVPPGLDFDTATPDDYAEWLDYYASHARLEYLELDDIIDEFPTTSSPNLNHASFARHILIPYTARTLKRVKLTNVSTVMGNGLASLWDQPLLAYPEVKRVVIRFKDENSTASLRNAQIDFADVTKRVFPRAHLL
;
A
#
# COMPACT_ATOMS: atom_id res chain seq x y z
N MET A 1 -29.57 -0.56 42.27
CA MET A 1 -28.79 -0.74 41.02
C MET A 1 -28.63 -2.24 40.79
N ALA A 2 -29.11 -2.77 39.66
CA ALA A 2 -28.80 -4.16 39.30
C ALA A 2 -27.29 -4.26 39.05
N SER A 3 -26.60 -5.17 39.73
CA SER A 3 -25.18 -5.37 39.49
C SER A 3 -25.01 -5.98 38.10
N ILE A 4 -24.45 -5.20 37.19
CA ILE A 4 -24.07 -5.62 35.84
C ILE A 4 -23.09 -6.82 35.88
N GLU A 5 -22.45 -7.07 37.03
CA GLU A 5 -21.63 -8.27 37.27
C GLU A 5 -22.43 -9.57 37.31
N ALA A 6 -23.75 -9.50 37.52
CA ALA A 6 -24.65 -10.65 37.54
C ALA A 6 -25.16 -11.06 36.14
N LEU A 7 -24.77 -10.35 35.08
CA LEU A 7 -25.14 -10.71 33.72
C LEU A 7 -24.45 -12.01 33.28
N PRO A 8 -25.15 -12.91 32.56
CA PRO A 8 -24.54 -14.11 31.98
C PRO A 8 -23.34 -13.78 31.11
N THR A 9 -22.35 -14.68 31.08
CA THR A 9 -21.10 -14.48 30.33
C THR A 9 -21.37 -14.33 28.83
N GLU A 10 -22.38 -15.03 28.32
CA GLU A 10 -22.83 -15.00 26.94
C GLU A 10 -23.40 -13.61 26.58
N LEU A 11 -24.16 -13.01 27.50
CA LEU A 11 -24.75 -11.69 27.31
C LEU A 11 -23.67 -10.60 27.36
N LEU A 12 -22.75 -10.68 28.32
CA LEU A 12 -21.60 -9.75 28.39
C LEU A 12 -20.71 -9.86 27.16
N SER A 13 -20.49 -11.09 26.66
CA SER A 13 -19.75 -11.31 25.42
C SER A 13 -20.44 -10.67 24.23
N ALA A 14 -21.76 -10.83 24.09
CA ALA A 14 -22.54 -10.19 23.03
C ALA A 14 -22.50 -8.65 23.14
N ILE A 15 -22.60 -8.09 24.34
CA ILE A 15 -22.49 -6.64 24.59
C ILE A 15 -21.12 -6.13 24.14
N PHE A 16 -20.03 -6.80 24.52
CA PHE A 16 -18.68 -6.42 24.11
C PHE A 16 -18.52 -6.50 22.59
N THR A 17 -18.99 -7.57 21.95
CA THR A 17 -18.98 -7.70 20.48
C THR A 17 -19.79 -6.61 19.79
N LEU A 18 -20.93 -6.18 20.35
CA LEU A 18 -21.71 -5.07 19.81
C LEU A 18 -21.02 -3.70 19.99
N SER A 19 -20.31 -3.53 21.10
CA SER A 19 -19.49 -2.33 21.41
C SER A 19 -18.34 -2.13 20.41
N ILE A 20 -18.01 -3.19 19.67
CA ILE A 20 -16.96 -3.25 18.64
C ILE A 20 -17.53 -3.00 17.24
N ASN A 21 -18.84 -3.16 17.03
CA ASN A 21 -19.44 -3.03 15.70
C ASN A 21 -19.77 -1.58 15.30
N SER A 22 -19.56 -0.61 16.19
CA SER A 22 -19.43 0.78 15.77
C SER A 22 -18.09 0.91 15.06
N THR A 23 -18.10 0.80 13.73
CA THR A 23 -16.93 1.14 12.92
C THR A 23 -16.44 2.51 13.38
N LEU A 24 -15.28 2.55 14.03
CA LEU A 24 -14.45 3.75 13.99
C LEU A 24 -14.45 4.18 12.53
N ALA A 25 -14.60 5.48 12.28
CA ALA A 25 -14.50 6.05 10.96
C ALA A 25 -13.06 5.85 10.44
N ALA A 26 -12.70 4.61 10.14
CA ALA A 26 -11.69 4.31 9.17
C ALA A 26 -12.16 5.09 7.94
N THR A 27 -11.37 6.07 7.54
CA THR A 27 -11.21 6.41 6.13
C THR A 27 -11.27 5.09 5.38
N ARG A 28 -12.46 4.78 4.84
CA ARG A 28 -12.69 3.48 4.21
C ARG A 28 -11.61 3.40 3.15
N PRO A 29 -10.72 2.40 3.15
CA PRO A 29 -9.97 2.14 1.94
C PRO A 29 -11.05 1.90 0.88
N THR A 30 -11.12 2.80 -0.10
CA THR A 30 -12.14 2.81 -1.16
C THR A 30 -12.13 1.53 -1.99
N SER A 31 -11.09 0.70 -1.82
CA SER A 31 -10.93 -0.59 -2.46
C SER A 31 -10.98 -1.75 -1.46
N LYS A 32 -11.72 -2.81 -1.83
CA LYS A 32 -11.77 -4.12 -1.15
C LYS A 32 -10.44 -4.90 -1.21
N GLU A 33 -9.35 -4.27 -1.65
CA GLU A 33 -8.18 -4.95 -2.21
C GLU A 33 -7.02 -5.09 -1.23
N PHE A 34 -7.18 -4.67 0.03
CA PHE A 34 -6.21 -4.92 1.10
C PHE A 34 -6.64 -6.02 2.06
N TYR A 35 -5.69 -6.90 2.38
CA TYR A 35 -5.73 -7.81 3.52
C TYR A 35 -5.58 -7.11 4.88
N LEU A 36 -5.53 -5.78 4.92
CA LEU A 36 -5.58 -5.04 6.18
C LEU A 36 -7.03 -5.06 6.66
N PRO A 37 -7.35 -5.78 7.76
CA PRO A 37 -8.72 -5.81 8.25
C PRO A 37 -9.15 -4.39 8.58
N SER A 38 -10.40 -4.06 8.24
CA SER A 38 -11.04 -2.85 8.79
C SER A 38 -10.92 -2.90 10.30
N LEU A 39 -10.28 -1.89 10.89
CA LEU A 39 -10.14 -1.82 12.34
C LEU A 39 -11.52 -1.48 12.91
N THR A 40 -11.97 -2.31 13.85
CA THR A 40 -13.36 -2.26 14.34
C THR A 40 -13.46 -1.59 15.70
N THR A 41 -12.37 -1.52 16.48
CA THR A 41 -12.45 -1.10 17.90
C THR A 41 -11.30 -0.20 18.29
N SER A 42 -11.55 0.88 19.04
CA SER A 42 -10.45 1.67 19.63
C SER A 42 -9.84 0.96 20.83
N TYR A 43 -8.55 1.18 21.05
CA TYR A 43 -7.85 0.75 22.24
C TYR A 43 -8.52 1.26 23.51
N ASP A 44 -9.00 2.51 23.54
CA ASP A 44 -9.67 3.05 24.72
C ASP A 44 -10.93 2.25 25.07
N THR A 45 -11.70 1.84 24.06
CA THR A 45 -12.88 0.98 24.27
C THR A 45 -12.48 -0.35 24.89
N VAL A 46 -11.45 -0.98 24.33
CA VAL A 46 -10.92 -2.27 24.81
C VAL A 46 -10.33 -2.16 26.22
N ARG A 47 -9.57 -1.10 26.48
CA ARG A 47 -8.98 -0.76 27.77
C ARG A 47 -10.09 -0.61 28.79
N ASN A 48 -11.07 0.26 28.55
CA ASN A 48 -12.18 0.54 29.46
C ASN A 48 -12.95 -0.73 29.82
N ILE A 49 -13.26 -1.59 28.84
CA ILE A 49 -13.92 -2.89 29.08
C ILE A 49 -13.04 -3.78 29.96
N SER A 50 -11.74 -3.87 29.67
CA SER A 50 -10.81 -4.77 30.37
C SER A 50 -10.42 -4.31 31.79
N THR A 51 -10.57 -3.02 32.09
CA THR A 51 -10.20 -2.43 33.39
C THR A 51 -11.39 -2.29 34.35
N THR A 52 -12.63 -2.36 33.86
CA THR A 52 -13.86 -2.13 34.66
C THR A 52 -13.95 -3.02 35.92
N CYS A 53 -13.93 -4.34 35.76
CA CYS A 53 -13.93 -5.29 36.89
C CYS A 53 -13.28 -6.63 36.50
N THR A 54 -13.05 -7.52 37.48
CA THR A 54 -12.38 -8.82 37.25
C THR A 54 -13.18 -9.74 36.34
N SER A 55 -14.51 -9.76 36.47
CA SER A 55 -15.40 -10.57 35.62
C SER A 55 -15.34 -10.11 34.16
N TRP A 56 -15.50 -8.80 33.92
CA TRP A 56 -15.42 -8.19 32.59
C TRP A 56 -14.05 -8.38 31.94
N ARG A 57 -12.98 -8.25 32.73
CA ARG A 57 -11.61 -8.53 32.30
C ARG A 57 -11.44 -9.96 31.80
N ARG A 58 -11.92 -10.94 32.57
CA ARG A 58 -11.79 -12.37 32.22
C ARG A 58 -12.51 -12.67 30.91
N ILE A 59 -13.72 -12.16 30.76
CA ILE A 59 -14.55 -12.36 29.56
C ILE A 59 -13.90 -11.68 28.36
N SER A 60 -13.56 -10.40 28.46
CA SER A 60 -12.98 -9.65 27.35
C SER A 60 -11.66 -10.23 26.87
N CYS A 61 -10.77 -10.68 27.76
CA CYS A 61 -9.49 -11.33 27.39
C CYS A 61 -9.67 -12.64 26.61
N SER A 62 -10.83 -13.31 26.74
CA SER A 62 -11.15 -14.55 26.02
C SER A 62 -11.73 -14.32 24.62
N LEU A 63 -12.27 -13.12 24.33
CA LEU A 63 -12.92 -12.79 23.07
C LEU A 63 -11.89 -12.46 21.99
N LYS A 64 -11.63 -13.42 21.09
CA LYS A 64 -10.65 -13.21 20.01
C LYS A 64 -10.99 -12.00 19.14
N ASP A 65 -12.25 -11.80 18.81
CA ASP A 65 -12.68 -10.73 17.91
C ASP A 65 -12.38 -9.34 18.48
N LEU A 66 -12.49 -9.18 19.81
CA LEU A 66 -12.17 -7.95 20.53
C LEU A 66 -10.70 -7.55 20.41
N TRP A 67 -9.79 -8.51 20.28
CA TRP A 67 -8.35 -8.27 20.26
C TRP A 67 -7.71 -8.42 18.88
N THR A 68 -8.43 -8.95 17.89
CA THR A 68 -7.86 -9.13 16.54
C THR A 68 -7.89 -7.86 15.69
N ARG A 69 -8.67 -6.84 16.02
CA ARG A 69 -8.83 -5.64 15.17
C ARG A 69 -8.84 -4.34 15.98
N VAL A 70 -7.91 -4.25 16.93
CA VAL A 70 -7.78 -3.10 17.85
C VAL A 70 -6.99 -1.99 17.18
N HIS A 71 -7.64 -0.85 16.95
CA HIS A 71 -7.00 0.40 16.54
C HIS A 71 -6.37 1.07 17.77
N LEU A 72 -5.08 1.33 17.69
CA LEU A 72 -4.37 2.13 18.67
C LEU A 72 -4.27 3.56 18.15
N ASP A 73 -5.22 4.42 18.52
CA ASP A 73 -5.08 5.83 18.22
C ASP A 73 -4.08 6.45 19.20
N THR A 74 -2.88 6.74 18.70
CA THR A 74 -1.81 7.35 19.49
C THR A 74 -1.66 8.83 19.21
N ALA A 75 -2.71 9.49 18.70
CA ALA A 75 -2.81 10.95 18.73
C ALA A 75 -2.63 11.49 20.17
N MET A 76 -2.86 10.66 21.19
CA MET A 76 -2.42 10.92 22.55
C MET A 76 -0.93 10.61 22.69
N GLU A 77 -0.13 11.58 23.18
CA GLU A 77 1.25 11.35 23.60
C GLU A 77 1.37 9.99 24.30
N ILE A 78 2.07 9.04 23.66
CA ILE A 78 2.22 7.69 24.22
C ILE A 78 2.98 7.85 25.53
N SER A 79 2.32 7.90 26.69
CA SER A 79 3.03 7.98 27.97
C SER A 79 3.72 6.65 28.25
N ALA A 80 4.75 6.64 29.12
CA ALA A 80 5.37 5.38 29.54
C ALA A 80 4.35 4.45 30.22
N GLU A 81 3.37 5.04 30.91
CA GLU A 81 2.23 4.35 31.52
C GLU A 81 1.32 3.72 30.47
N ALA A 82 1.00 4.43 29.38
CA ALA A 82 0.21 3.88 28.28
C ALA A 82 0.90 2.67 27.63
N ILE A 83 2.23 2.67 27.52
CA ILE A 83 3.00 1.53 27.00
C ILE A 83 2.95 0.35 27.97
N GLN A 84 3.13 0.60 29.27
CA GLN A 84 3.02 -0.46 30.29
C GLN A 84 1.61 -1.05 30.31
N ASP A 85 0.58 -0.21 30.22
CA ASP A 85 -0.81 -0.62 30.09
C ASP A 85 -1.00 -1.47 28.83
N LEU A 86 -0.47 -1.04 27.68
CA LEU A 86 -0.51 -1.81 26.44
C LEU A 86 0.17 -3.17 26.58
N HIS A 87 1.36 -3.24 27.17
CA HIS A 87 2.03 -4.51 27.44
C HIS A 87 1.18 -5.41 28.34
N ALA A 88 0.64 -4.87 29.44
CA ALA A 88 -0.17 -5.61 30.38
C ALA A 88 -1.46 -6.12 29.73
N VAL A 89 -2.08 -5.29 28.90
CA VAL A 89 -3.28 -5.59 28.14
C VAL A 89 -3.00 -6.67 27.08
N PHE A 90 -1.92 -6.53 26.30
CA PHE A 90 -1.54 -7.51 25.29
C PHE A 90 -1.14 -8.86 25.88
N ALA A 91 -0.38 -8.85 26.98
CA ALA A 91 0.03 -10.07 27.69
C ALA A 91 -1.18 -10.89 28.18
N ARG A 92 -2.32 -10.24 28.45
CA ARG A 92 -3.54 -10.88 28.94
C ARG A 92 -4.44 -11.44 27.83
N SER A 93 -4.26 -10.98 26.59
CA SER A 93 -5.11 -11.38 25.46
C SER A 93 -4.64 -12.71 24.84
N ASN A 94 -5.57 -13.63 24.58
CA ASN A 94 -5.27 -14.94 23.98
C ASN A 94 -5.21 -14.92 22.43
N THR A 95 -5.21 -13.75 21.80
CA THR A 95 -5.21 -13.67 20.33
C THR A 95 -3.85 -13.95 19.72
N ARG A 96 -3.85 -14.69 18.61
CA ARG A 96 -2.61 -14.99 17.87
C ARG A 96 -2.22 -13.92 16.87
N SER A 97 -3.08 -12.93 16.65
CA SER A 97 -2.94 -11.90 15.62
C SER A 97 -3.43 -10.58 16.16
N LEU A 98 -2.56 -9.58 16.13
CA LEU A 98 -2.84 -8.19 16.47
C LEU A 98 -2.62 -7.34 15.22
N HIS A 99 -3.39 -6.29 15.05
CA HIS A 99 -3.24 -5.31 13.99
C HIS A 99 -3.02 -3.97 14.66
N PHE A 100 -1.92 -3.30 14.31
CA PHE A 100 -1.54 -2.03 14.91
C PHE A 100 -1.83 -0.92 13.92
N ASP A 101 -2.48 0.12 14.39
CA ASP A 101 -2.54 1.41 13.72
C ASP A 101 -1.77 2.38 14.58
N PHE A 102 -1.24 3.41 13.95
CA PHE A 102 -0.51 4.45 14.63
C PHE A 102 -0.81 5.74 13.92
N THR A 103 -1.29 6.71 14.68
CA THR A 103 -1.37 8.10 14.24
C THR A 103 -0.30 8.85 15.02
N GLY A 104 0.67 9.42 14.31
CA GLY A 104 1.79 10.13 14.92
C GLY A 104 1.38 11.53 15.35
N PRO A 105 1.80 12.00 16.53
CA PRO A 105 1.57 13.39 16.90
C PRO A 105 2.39 14.30 15.98
N SER A 106 1.75 15.31 15.39
CA SER A 106 2.40 16.29 14.52
C SER A 106 3.44 17.12 15.28
N GLY A 107 4.75 16.88 15.05
CA GLY A 107 5.83 17.78 15.53
C GLY A 107 7.19 17.14 15.83
N ARG A 108 8.29 17.84 15.47
CA ARG A 108 9.69 17.37 15.55
C ARG A 108 10.21 16.98 16.95
N SER A 109 9.74 17.63 18.02
CA SER A 109 10.20 17.35 19.39
C SER A 109 9.70 16.00 19.93
N ASN A 110 8.66 15.43 19.31
CA ASN A 110 8.08 14.16 19.71
C ASN A 110 8.79 12.95 19.08
N ILE A 111 9.58 13.15 18.02
CA ILE A 111 10.23 12.08 17.24
C ILE A 111 11.14 11.20 18.11
N ILE A 112 12.08 11.80 18.85
CA ILE A 112 13.07 11.06 19.66
C ILE A 112 12.42 10.39 20.88
N ASN A 113 11.48 11.08 21.52
CA ASN A 113 10.76 10.53 22.67
C ASN A 113 9.85 9.38 22.24
N ASN A 114 9.22 9.48 21.07
CA ASN A 114 8.46 8.39 20.48
C ASN A 114 9.37 7.25 20.04
N ALA A 115 10.58 7.51 19.53
CA ALA A 115 11.50 6.46 19.09
C ALA A 115 11.83 5.42 20.17
N LYS A 116 12.11 5.86 21.40
CA LYS A 116 12.39 4.95 22.53
C LYS A 116 11.17 4.12 22.92
N LYS A 117 10.01 4.77 22.90
CA LYS A 117 8.71 4.15 23.18
C LYS A 117 8.36 3.10 22.11
N TRP A 118 8.63 3.43 20.86
CA TRP A 118 8.52 2.53 19.71
C TRP A 118 9.44 1.34 19.81
N ALA A 119 10.72 1.57 20.15
CA ALA A 119 11.67 0.49 20.37
C ALA A 119 11.16 -0.48 21.45
N SER A 120 10.60 0.04 22.56
CA SER A 120 10.00 -0.78 23.62
C SER A 120 8.80 -1.59 23.14
N LEU A 121 7.92 -1.00 22.32
CA LEU A 121 6.76 -1.72 21.80
C LEU A 121 7.15 -2.78 20.78
N ILE A 122 8.00 -2.43 19.80
CA ILE A 122 8.46 -3.33 18.71
C ILE A 122 9.27 -4.51 19.26
N SER A 123 10.09 -4.28 20.30
CA SER A 123 10.88 -5.34 20.94
C SER A 123 10.07 -6.25 21.86
N SER A 124 8.76 -5.99 22.04
CA SER A 124 7.91 -6.75 22.95
C SER A 124 7.38 -8.05 22.34
N ASP A 125 7.05 -9.02 23.20
CA ASP A 125 6.34 -10.23 22.76
C ASP A 125 4.96 -9.94 22.16
N ALA A 126 4.34 -8.81 22.53
CA ALA A 126 3.10 -8.36 21.92
C ALA A 126 3.30 -7.98 20.44
N ALA A 127 4.41 -7.33 20.11
CA ALA A 127 4.74 -7.00 18.74
C ALA A 127 4.96 -8.26 17.89
N ASN A 128 5.54 -9.34 18.42
CA ASN A 128 5.67 -10.61 17.70
C ASN A 128 4.33 -11.22 17.23
N ARG A 129 3.19 -10.75 17.76
CA ARG A 129 1.84 -11.13 17.33
C ARG A 129 1.24 -10.16 16.30
N CYS A 130 1.89 -9.04 16.03
CA CYS A 130 1.51 -8.07 15.01
C CYS A 130 1.53 -8.73 13.62
N LYS A 131 0.41 -8.67 12.91
CA LYS A 131 0.29 -9.08 11.50
C LYS A 131 0.29 -7.92 10.53
N SER A 132 -0.21 -6.76 10.94
CA SER A 132 -0.14 -5.56 10.13
C SER A 132 0.11 -4.32 10.95
N LEU A 133 0.83 -3.38 10.36
CA LEU A 133 1.13 -2.08 10.91
C LEU A 133 0.62 -1.01 9.96
N ARG A 134 -0.18 -0.07 10.45
CA ARG A 134 -0.52 1.18 9.77
C ARG A 134 0.13 2.33 10.51
N ILE A 135 0.68 3.29 9.76
CA ILE A 135 1.43 4.43 10.26
C ILE A 135 0.93 5.66 9.52
N ALA A 136 0.09 6.47 10.17
CA ALA A 136 -0.36 7.77 9.72
C ALA A 136 0.48 8.86 10.39
N CYS A 137 1.49 9.42 9.73
CA CYS A 137 2.37 10.42 10.35
C CYS A 137 3.11 11.29 9.33
N SER A 138 4.04 12.13 9.80
CA SER A 138 4.98 12.84 8.93
C SER A 138 5.99 11.87 8.29
N SER A 139 6.64 12.27 7.19
CA SER A 139 7.67 11.46 6.53
C SER A 139 8.87 11.16 7.44
N GLU A 140 9.27 12.15 8.25
CA GLU A 140 10.36 12.01 9.23
C GLU A 140 10.04 10.93 10.28
N ASP A 141 8.78 10.88 10.75
CA ASP A 141 8.30 9.87 11.70
C ASP A 141 8.23 8.49 11.08
N ALA A 142 7.73 8.39 9.85
CA ALA A 142 7.61 7.12 9.16
C ALA A 142 9.00 6.53 8.86
N GLU A 143 9.95 7.35 8.39
CA GLU A 143 11.35 6.93 8.26
C GLU A 143 11.95 6.44 9.57
N LEU A 144 11.68 7.14 10.68
CA LEU A 144 12.17 6.71 11.98
C LEU A 144 11.59 5.34 12.36
N VAL A 145 10.28 5.14 12.22
CA VAL A 145 9.64 3.85 12.53
C VAL A 145 10.24 2.74 11.67
N LEU A 146 10.46 3.00 10.40
CA LEU A 146 11.12 2.09 9.48
C LEU A 146 12.56 1.78 9.91
N LYS A 147 13.37 2.79 10.26
CA LYS A 147 14.73 2.63 10.82
C LYS A 147 14.72 1.80 12.11
N LEU A 148 13.71 1.98 12.97
CA LEU A 148 13.56 1.19 14.20
C LEU A 148 13.20 -0.27 13.90
N LEU A 149 12.27 -0.52 12.97
CA LEU A 149 11.93 -1.87 12.52
C LEU A 149 13.17 -2.57 11.93
N SER A 150 13.98 -1.85 11.17
CA SER A 150 15.25 -2.34 10.64
C SER A 150 16.23 -2.71 11.76
N ARG A 151 16.47 -1.78 12.69
CA ARG A 151 17.46 -1.91 13.75
C ARG A 151 17.14 -3.01 14.76
N TYR A 152 15.87 -3.09 15.18
CA TYR A 152 15.45 -4.04 16.23
C TYR A 152 14.99 -5.38 15.67
N GLY A 153 14.92 -5.50 14.35
CA GLY A 153 14.25 -6.60 13.70
C GLY A 153 12.74 -6.37 13.72
N PRO A 154 12.08 -6.49 12.57
CA PRO A 154 10.64 -6.34 12.52
C PRO A 154 9.96 -7.53 13.20
N PRO A 155 8.72 -7.37 13.68
CA PRO A 155 8.06 -8.45 14.37
C PRO A 155 7.87 -9.67 13.48
N LYS A 156 8.14 -10.88 14.00
CA LYS A 156 8.23 -12.12 13.20
C LYS A 156 6.99 -12.45 12.34
N ARG A 157 5.82 -11.92 12.72
CA ARG A 157 4.54 -12.18 12.04
C ARG A 157 4.04 -10.99 11.23
N LEU A 158 4.78 -9.89 11.18
CA LEU A 158 4.37 -8.72 10.44
C LEU A 158 4.37 -9.05 8.94
N GLN A 159 3.20 -8.93 8.32
CA GLN A 159 2.95 -9.26 6.91
C GLN A 159 2.64 -8.03 6.07
N CYS A 160 2.11 -6.96 6.65
CA CYS A 160 1.69 -5.78 5.91
C CYS A 160 2.09 -4.49 6.62
N VAL A 161 2.60 -3.50 5.87
CA VAL A 161 2.88 -2.15 6.37
C VAL A 161 2.15 -1.15 5.48
N HIS A 162 1.38 -0.26 6.10
CA HIS A 162 0.65 0.82 5.42
C HIS A 162 1.12 2.15 5.97
N ILE A 163 1.66 3.00 5.11
CA ILE A 163 2.14 4.33 5.48
C ILE A 163 1.18 5.35 4.85
N ILE A 164 0.59 6.19 5.70
CA ILE A 164 -0.29 7.28 5.33
C ILE A 164 0.42 8.56 5.74
N GLN A 165 0.60 9.49 4.81
CA GLN A 165 1.19 10.79 5.16
C GLN A 165 0.10 11.84 5.34
N GLU A 166 0.11 12.49 6.50
CA GLU A 166 -0.91 13.49 6.85
C GLU A 166 -0.54 14.91 6.41
N SER A 167 0.75 15.23 6.28
CA SER A 167 1.27 16.50 5.72
C SER A 167 2.79 16.48 5.53
N GLY A 168 3.33 17.24 4.56
CA GLY A 168 4.78 17.46 4.38
C GLY A 168 5.36 17.03 3.02
N SER A 169 6.68 17.14 2.86
CA SER A 169 7.40 16.71 1.65
C SER A 169 7.25 15.19 1.44
N PRO A 170 6.95 14.72 0.22
CA PRO A 170 6.39 13.40 0.00
C PRO A 170 7.46 12.31 -0.08
N THR A 171 8.61 12.36 0.61
CA THR A 171 9.68 11.35 0.37
C THR A 171 10.02 10.56 1.62
N ILE A 172 10.08 9.23 1.49
CA ILE A 172 10.54 8.29 2.53
C ILE A 172 11.55 7.33 1.94
N ASP A 173 12.72 7.20 2.55
CA ASP A 173 13.69 6.19 2.14
C ASP A 173 13.33 4.78 2.67
N LEU A 174 12.88 3.87 1.78
CA LEU A 174 12.55 2.49 2.13
C LEU A 174 13.76 1.54 2.15
N SER A 175 14.94 1.98 1.73
CA SER A 175 16.15 1.14 1.56
C SER A 175 16.78 0.84 2.91
N LEU A 176 16.46 1.68 3.88
CA LEU A 176 16.95 1.65 5.25
C LEU A 176 16.47 0.43 6.03
N VAL A 177 15.53 -0.33 5.50
CA VAL A 177 14.95 -1.47 6.21
C VAL A 177 15.35 -2.78 5.56
N ASP A 178 16.05 -3.60 6.35
CA ASP A 178 16.37 -4.97 5.98
C ASP A 178 15.13 -5.85 6.16
N TYR A 179 14.23 -5.81 5.18
CA TYR A 179 13.06 -6.67 5.20
C TYR A 179 13.26 -8.02 4.50
N THR A 180 14.50 -8.47 4.27
CA THR A 180 14.78 -9.86 3.85
C THR A 180 14.21 -10.91 4.83
N ARG A 181 13.93 -10.50 6.07
CA ARG A 181 13.30 -11.31 7.13
C ARG A 181 11.80 -11.18 7.23
N LEU A 182 11.18 -10.30 6.44
CA LEU A 182 9.73 -10.12 6.39
C LEU A 182 9.20 -10.56 5.04
N GLN A 183 8.22 -11.44 5.07
CA GLN A 183 7.29 -11.56 3.96
C GLN A 183 6.34 -10.36 4.01
N LEU A 184 6.86 -9.17 3.67
CA LEU A 184 6.01 -8.00 3.47
C LEU A 184 5.20 -8.21 2.21
N LEU A 185 3.96 -8.61 2.42
CA LEU A 185 2.98 -8.84 1.38
C LEU A 185 2.56 -7.52 0.75
N SER A 186 2.54 -6.38 1.45
CA SER A 186 2.08 -5.12 0.87
C SER A 186 2.69 -3.87 1.52
N VAL A 187 3.09 -2.91 0.69
CA VAL A 187 3.34 -1.50 1.06
C VAL A 187 2.27 -0.63 0.40
N ARG A 188 1.69 0.30 1.16
CA ARG A 188 0.90 1.41 0.61
C ARG A 188 1.45 2.74 1.09
N GLY A 189 1.66 3.66 0.16
CA GLY A 189 1.98 5.06 0.43
C GLY A 189 0.84 5.92 -0.11
N ASP A 190 0.17 6.66 0.78
CA ASP A 190 -0.75 7.75 0.43
C ASP A 190 0.02 9.08 0.62
N GLY A 191 0.35 9.79 -0.47
CA GLY A 191 1.14 11.04 -0.41
C GLY A 191 2.65 10.85 -0.21
N VAL A 192 3.14 9.60 -0.15
CA VAL A 192 4.54 9.22 0.08
C VAL A 192 5.17 8.55 -1.15
N LEU A 193 6.17 9.18 -1.73
CA LEU A 193 7.18 8.62 -2.62
C LEU A 193 8.22 7.78 -1.84
N PRO A 194 8.34 6.48 -2.12
CA PRO A 194 9.45 5.68 -1.63
C PRO A 194 10.74 6.00 -2.40
N VAL A 195 11.63 6.77 -1.79
CA VAL A 195 13.02 6.91 -2.26
C VAL A 195 13.78 5.66 -1.81
N GLY A 196 14.75 5.19 -2.60
CA GLY A 196 15.56 4.02 -2.22
C GLY A 196 14.73 2.76 -1.96
N LEU A 197 14.21 2.10 -2.99
CA LEU A 197 13.48 0.85 -2.75
C LEU A 197 14.45 -0.28 -2.37
N PRO A 198 14.06 -1.17 -1.43
CA PRO A 198 14.90 -2.29 -1.04
C PRO A 198 15.17 -3.25 -2.20
N HIS A 199 16.38 -3.81 -2.28
CA HIS A 199 16.79 -4.75 -3.34
C HIS A 199 16.20 -6.18 -3.22
N TRP A 200 15.19 -6.41 -2.37
CA TRP A 200 14.60 -7.74 -2.15
C TRP A 200 13.11 -7.74 -2.50
N GLY A 201 12.60 -8.94 -2.83
CA GLY A 201 11.28 -9.17 -3.44
C GLY A 201 10.08 -8.67 -2.62
N LEU A 202 9.38 -7.63 -3.08
CA LEU A 202 8.03 -7.28 -2.57
C LEU A 202 6.94 -8.03 -3.34
N ASP A 203 6.01 -8.68 -2.65
CA ASP A 203 4.92 -9.39 -3.34
C ASP A 203 3.85 -8.43 -3.87
N ASN A 204 3.42 -7.43 -3.09
CA ASN A 204 2.46 -6.41 -3.53
C ASN A 204 2.94 -5.00 -3.18
N VAL A 205 2.76 -4.07 -4.11
CA VAL A 205 3.01 -2.64 -3.91
C VAL A 205 1.80 -1.87 -4.42
N VAL A 206 1.31 -0.94 -3.59
CA VAL A 206 0.26 -0.01 -3.96
C VAL A 206 0.77 1.40 -3.70
N LEU A 207 0.76 2.24 -4.72
CA LEU A 207 1.11 3.66 -4.56
C LEU A 207 -0.12 4.48 -4.92
N GLN A 208 -0.47 5.42 -4.05
CA GLN A 208 -1.64 6.26 -4.24
C GLN A 208 -1.34 7.72 -3.94
N ASP A 209 -1.77 8.64 -4.80
CA ASP A 209 -1.62 10.08 -4.59
C ASP A 209 -0.13 10.49 -4.46
N VAL A 210 0.75 9.90 -5.28
CA VAL A 210 2.21 10.13 -5.26
C VAL A 210 2.77 10.53 -6.62
N SER A 211 3.87 11.27 -6.63
CA SER A 211 4.71 11.46 -7.83
C SER A 211 5.81 10.40 -7.82
N ILE A 212 5.97 9.63 -8.91
CA ILE A 212 7.01 8.61 -9.02
C ILE A 212 7.99 8.95 -10.14
N SER A 213 9.30 8.89 -9.88
CA SER A 213 10.29 9.05 -10.95
C SER A 213 10.37 7.79 -11.81
N GLN A 214 10.86 7.94 -13.06
CA GLN A 214 11.14 6.77 -13.90
C GLN A 214 12.10 5.79 -13.23
N ARG A 215 13.12 6.29 -12.54
CA ARG A 215 14.12 5.46 -11.86
C ARG A 215 13.48 4.60 -10.77
N GLU A 216 12.60 5.17 -9.96
CA GLU A 216 11.89 4.43 -8.91
C GLU A 216 10.93 3.39 -9.51
N LEU A 217 10.23 3.74 -10.59
CA LEU A 217 9.39 2.80 -11.33
C LEU A 217 10.21 1.62 -11.87
N ARG A 218 11.37 1.90 -12.49
CA ARG A 218 12.30 0.88 -12.97
C ARG A 218 12.74 -0.04 -11.82
N MET A 219 13.13 0.55 -10.69
CA MET A 219 13.53 -0.20 -9.50
C MET A 219 12.41 -1.11 -8.96
N LEU A 220 11.13 -0.67 -8.94
CA LEU A 220 9.99 -1.51 -8.52
C LEU A 220 9.86 -2.77 -9.39
N ILE A 221 10.02 -2.63 -10.70
CA ILE A 221 9.80 -3.71 -11.65
C ILE A 221 10.94 -4.73 -11.64
N THR A 222 12.20 -4.27 -11.55
CA THR A 222 13.37 -5.14 -11.77
C THR A 222 14.15 -5.43 -10.50
N ALA A 223 14.58 -4.39 -9.77
CA ALA A 223 15.42 -4.56 -8.57
C ALA A 223 14.64 -5.12 -7.38
N VAL A 224 13.46 -4.56 -7.12
CA VAL A 224 12.50 -5.05 -6.13
C VAL A 224 11.75 -6.27 -6.65
N ALA A 225 11.66 -6.42 -7.97
CA ALA A 225 10.97 -7.53 -8.64
C ALA A 225 9.54 -7.76 -8.11
N VAL A 226 8.74 -6.67 -8.07
CA VAL A 226 7.38 -6.73 -7.54
C VAL A 226 6.50 -7.71 -8.30
N ARG A 227 5.67 -8.50 -7.59
CA ARG A 227 4.69 -9.38 -8.25
C ARG A 227 3.39 -8.66 -8.58
N HIS A 228 2.82 -7.89 -7.66
CA HIS A 228 1.56 -7.18 -7.88
C HIS A 228 1.77 -5.68 -7.67
N LEU A 229 1.57 -4.89 -8.72
CA LEU A 229 1.73 -3.44 -8.68
C LEU A 229 0.38 -2.75 -8.91
N THR A 230 0.02 -1.83 -8.03
CA THR A 230 -1.14 -0.95 -8.18
C THR A 230 -0.71 0.50 -8.07
N LEU A 231 -0.96 1.30 -9.09
CA LEU A 231 -0.66 2.73 -9.12
C LEU A 231 -1.98 3.50 -9.24
N ARG A 232 -2.30 4.34 -8.27
CA ARG A 232 -3.53 5.14 -8.25
C ARG A 232 -3.23 6.62 -8.13
N ARG A 233 -3.84 7.47 -8.96
CA ARG A 233 -3.62 8.92 -8.85
C ARG A 233 -2.12 9.27 -8.79
N VAL A 234 -1.33 8.49 -9.51
CA VAL A 234 0.13 8.65 -9.57
C VAL A 234 0.43 9.66 -10.66
N GLN A 235 1.29 10.62 -10.36
CA GLN A 235 1.74 11.61 -11.35
C GLN A 235 2.74 10.95 -12.30
N VAL A 236 2.49 11.09 -13.60
CA VAL A 236 3.35 10.53 -14.66
C VAL A 236 4.61 11.39 -14.77
N PRO A 237 5.81 10.82 -14.51
CA PRO A 237 7.04 11.56 -14.71
C PRO A 237 7.20 11.88 -16.21
N PRO A 238 7.91 12.98 -16.56
CA PRO A 238 8.24 13.26 -17.95
C PRO A 238 8.93 12.03 -18.58
N GLY A 239 8.55 11.68 -19.80
CA GLY A 239 9.09 10.54 -20.53
C GLY A 239 10.57 10.74 -20.88
N LEU A 240 11.28 9.64 -21.16
CA LEU A 240 12.61 9.74 -21.76
C LEU A 240 12.42 10.19 -23.20
N ASP A 241 12.86 11.40 -23.52
CA ASP A 241 12.92 11.89 -24.88
C ASP A 241 14.18 11.33 -25.54
N PHE A 242 14.01 10.34 -26.42
CA PHE A 242 15.13 9.67 -27.09
C PHE A 242 15.92 10.60 -28.01
N ASP A 243 15.34 11.72 -28.45
CA ASP A 243 16.03 12.69 -29.29
C ASP A 243 16.99 13.57 -28.48
N THR A 244 16.74 13.72 -27.17
CA THR A 244 17.54 14.54 -26.25
C THR A 244 18.23 13.75 -25.12
N ALA A 245 17.99 12.43 -25.05
CA ALA A 245 18.59 11.54 -24.07
C ALA A 245 20.11 11.48 -24.22
N THR A 246 20.82 11.50 -23.09
CA THR A 246 22.26 11.27 -23.12
C THR A 246 22.57 9.80 -23.43
N PRO A 247 23.79 9.46 -23.90
CA PRO A 247 24.20 8.07 -24.08
C PRO A 247 24.06 7.24 -22.80
N ASP A 248 24.28 7.86 -21.63
CA ASP A 248 24.14 7.20 -20.32
C ASP A 248 22.68 6.90 -19.99
N ASP A 249 21.76 7.85 -20.25
CA ASP A 249 20.31 7.63 -20.06
C ASP A 249 19.79 6.48 -20.94
N TYR A 250 20.31 6.40 -22.17
CA TYR A 250 19.97 5.35 -23.12
C TYR A 250 20.54 3.99 -22.70
N ALA A 251 21.79 3.95 -22.23
CA ALA A 251 22.41 2.73 -21.70
C ALA A 251 21.64 2.21 -20.48
N GLU A 252 21.31 3.08 -19.52
CA GLU A 252 20.50 2.72 -18.35
C GLU A 252 19.12 2.19 -18.77
N TRP A 253 18.50 2.81 -19.77
CA TRP A 253 17.22 2.35 -20.31
C TRP A 253 17.31 0.97 -20.97
N LEU A 254 18.37 0.69 -21.73
CA LEU A 254 18.58 -0.62 -22.36
C LEU A 254 18.84 -1.72 -21.34
N ASP A 255 19.68 -1.45 -20.35
CA ASP A 255 19.95 -2.38 -19.24
C ASP A 255 18.66 -2.69 -18.48
N TYR A 256 17.86 -1.67 -18.22
CA TYR A 256 16.53 -1.81 -17.65
C TYR A 256 15.60 -2.67 -18.52
N TYR A 257 15.54 -2.38 -19.83
CA TYR A 257 14.67 -3.09 -20.78
C TYR A 257 15.00 -4.59 -20.88
N ALA A 258 16.28 -4.95 -20.69
CA ALA A 258 16.76 -6.33 -20.67
C ALA A 258 16.64 -7.02 -19.29
N SER A 259 16.27 -6.28 -18.25
CA SER A 259 16.25 -6.79 -16.88
C SER A 259 15.10 -7.75 -16.60
N HIS A 260 15.30 -8.62 -15.62
CA HIS A 260 14.29 -9.60 -15.19
C HIS A 260 13.19 -8.91 -14.38
N ALA A 261 11.93 -9.31 -14.60
CA ALA A 261 10.76 -8.82 -13.87
C ALA A 261 9.84 -9.97 -13.44
N ARG A 262 9.17 -9.82 -12.29
CA ARG A 262 8.26 -10.86 -11.73
C ARG A 262 6.80 -10.43 -11.68
N LEU A 263 6.46 -9.34 -12.37
CA LEU A 263 5.14 -8.72 -12.33
C LEU A 263 4.06 -9.69 -12.86
N GLU A 264 3.16 -10.15 -12.00
CA GLU A 264 2.02 -11.01 -12.32
C GLU A 264 0.70 -10.23 -12.41
N TYR A 265 0.58 -9.10 -11.70
CA TYR A 265 -0.60 -8.25 -11.68
C TYR A 265 -0.23 -6.77 -11.81
N LEU A 266 -0.89 -6.07 -12.73
CA LEU A 266 -0.77 -4.63 -12.90
C LEU A 266 -2.14 -3.96 -12.79
N GLU A 267 -2.25 -2.96 -11.92
CA GLU A 267 -3.39 -2.04 -11.86
C GLU A 267 -2.92 -0.58 -12.01
N LEU A 268 -3.53 0.15 -12.95
CA LEU A 268 -3.37 1.59 -13.11
C LEU A 268 -4.75 2.24 -12.98
N ASP A 269 -4.88 3.19 -12.06
CA ASP A 269 -6.16 3.84 -11.74
C ASP A 269 -6.02 5.37 -11.66
N ASP A 270 -6.76 6.10 -12.50
CA ASP A 270 -6.83 7.57 -12.48
C ASP A 270 -5.44 8.26 -12.46
N ILE A 271 -4.54 7.81 -13.33
CA ILE A 271 -3.18 8.34 -13.46
C ILE A 271 -3.22 9.85 -13.81
N ILE A 272 -2.40 10.65 -13.13
CA ILE A 272 -2.43 12.12 -13.18
C ILE A 272 -1.37 12.65 -14.16
N ASP A 273 -1.77 13.63 -14.98
CA ASP A 273 -0.88 14.38 -15.85
C ASP A 273 -0.08 15.42 -15.04
N GLU A 274 1.23 15.23 -14.90
CA GLU A 274 2.07 16.13 -14.09
C GLU A 274 2.38 17.45 -14.82
N PHE A 275 2.28 17.49 -16.16
CA PHE A 275 2.69 18.64 -16.96
C PHE A 275 1.81 18.89 -18.20
N PRO A 276 1.10 20.04 -18.27
CA PRO A 276 0.47 20.49 -19.53
C PRO A 276 1.49 21.03 -20.55
N THR A 277 2.79 20.99 -20.26
CA THR A 277 3.84 21.73 -20.99
C THR A 277 4.66 20.90 -21.98
N THR A 278 4.51 19.57 -22.02
CA THR A 278 5.10 18.78 -23.12
C THR A 278 4.22 18.88 -24.36
N SER A 279 4.82 19.12 -25.52
CA SER A 279 4.16 19.21 -26.83
C SER A 279 3.40 17.93 -27.23
N SER A 280 3.62 16.80 -26.54
CA SER A 280 2.89 15.55 -26.78
C SER A 280 2.65 14.74 -25.49
N PRO A 281 1.57 15.01 -24.74
CA PRO A 281 1.27 14.30 -23.50
C PRO A 281 1.02 12.79 -23.72
N ASN A 282 0.53 12.40 -24.90
CA ASN A 282 0.35 10.99 -25.26
C ASN A 282 1.69 10.21 -25.25
N LEU A 283 2.80 10.83 -25.67
CA LEU A 283 4.12 10.20 -25.69
C LEU A 283 4.66 9.96 -24.28
N ASN A 284 4.37 10.85 -23.33
CA ASN A 284 4.73 10.64 -21.93
C ASN A 284 4.01 9.42 -21.34
N HIS A 285 2.70 9.27 -21.61
CA HIS A 285 1.95 8.08 -21.19
C HIS A 285 2.44 6.80 -21.87
N ALA A 286 2.79 6.87 -23.16
CA ALA A 286 3.39 5.73 -23.87
C ALA A 286 4.74 5.34 -23.25
N SER A 287 5.59 6.32 -22.92
CA SER A 287 6.88 6.13 -22.25
C SER A 287 6.70 5.52 -20.86
N PHE A 288 5.80 6.07 -20.05
CA PHE A 288 5.44 5.55 -18.73
C PHE A 288 4.98 4.10 -18.78
N ALA A 289 4.04 3.77 -19.69
CA ALA A 289 3.59 2.40 -19.88
C ALA A 289 4.73 1.48 -20.35
N ARG A 290 5.64 1.97 -21.21
CA ARG A 290 6.82 1.23 -21.68
C ARG A 290 7.81 0.92 -20.55
N HIS A 291 7.91 1.79 -19.54
CA HIS A 291 8.69 1.50 -18.35
C HIS A 291 8.07 0.38 -17.50
N ILE A 292 6.78 0.13 -17.55
CA ILE A 292 6.17 -0.98 -16.79
C ILE A 292 6.17 -2.26 -17.63
N LEU A 293 5.81 -2.13 -18.90
CA LEU A 293 5.60 -3.20 -19.86
C LEU A 293 6.90 -3.54 -20.62
N ILE A 294 7.95 -3.90 -19.89
CA ILE A 294 9.22 -4.37 -20.48
C ILE A 294 9.09 -5.81 -20.99
N PRO A 295 9.92 -6.28 -21.95
CA PRO A 295 9.80 -7.60 -22.56
C PRO A 295 9.70 -8.77 -21.57
N TYR A 296 10.42 -8.70 -20.44
CA TYR A 296 10.39 -9.77 -19.46
C TYR A 296 9.03 -9.92 -18.78
N THR A 297 8.28 -8.82 -18.62
CA THR A 297 6.91 -8.86 -18.06
C THR A 297 5.95 -9.63 -18.94
N ALA A 298 6.21 -9.77 -20.25
CA ALA A 298 5.38 -10.57 -21.16
C ALA A 298 5.26 -12.04 -20.74
N ARG A 299 6.26 -12.56 -20.01
CA ARG A 299 6.30 -13.94 -19.52
C ARG A 299 5.66 -14.13 -18.15
N THR A 300 5.53 -13.06 -17.37
CA THR A 300 5.12 -13.13 -15.96
C THR A 300 3.75 -12.52 -15.71
N LEU A 301 3.35 -11.53 -16.50
CA LEU A 301 2.10 -10.79 -16.33
C LEU A 301 0.90 -11.68 -16.69
N LYS A 302 -0.01 -11.85 -15.73
CA LYS A 302 -1.21 -12.70 -15.87
C LYS A 302 -2.48 -11.88 -15.94
N ARG A 303 -2.48 -10.67 -15.37
CA ARG A 303 -3.68 -9.85 -15.17
C ARG A 303 -3.35 -8.36 -15.27
N VAL A 304 -4.19 -7.64 -16.01
CA VAL A 304 -4.09 -6.19 -16.18
C VAL A 304 -5.44 -5.54 -15.88
N LYS A 305 -5.43 -4.46 -15.10
CA LYS A 305 -6.61 -3.65 -14.79
C LYS A 305 -6.27 -2.18 -14.99
N LEU A 306 -6.89 -1.56 -15.98
CA LEU A 306 -6.77 -0.14 -16.27
C LEU A 306 -8.11 0.51 -15.96
N THR A 307 -8.18 1.40 -14.98
CA THR A 307 -9.42 2.06 -14.57
C THR A 307 -9.27 3.58 -14.61
N ASN A 308 -10.39 4.25 -14.87
CA ASN A 308 -10.43 5.71 -15.03
C ASN A 308 -9.40 6.22 -16.06
N VAL A 309 -9.21 5.47 -17.15
CA VAL A 309 -8.25 5.80 -18.21
C VAL A 309 -8.71 7.06 -18.93
N SER A 310 -7.87 8.10 -18.94
CA SER A 310 -8.13 9.34 -19.69
C SER A 310 -7.93 9.13 -21.19
N THR A 311 -8.47 10.01 -22.03
CA THR A 311 -8.24 9.98 -23.49
C THR A 311 -6.74 10.04 -23.83
N VAL A 312 -5.98 10.85 -23.09
CA VAL A 312 -4.52 11.02 -23.28
C VAL A 312 -3.78 9.72 -22.99
N MET A 313 -4.06 9.10 -21.84
CA MET A 313 -3.48 7.81 -21.47
C MET A 313 -3.88 6.72 -22.47
N GLY A 314 -5.15 6.70 -22.89
CA GLY A 314 -5.66 5.77 -23.91
C GLY A 314 -4.89 5.88 -25.23
N ASN A 315 -4.66 7.10 -25.72
CA ASN A 315 -3.87 7.36 -26.93
C ASN A 315 -2.40 6.93 -26.76
N GLY A 316 -1.80 7.19 -25.59
CA GLY A 316 -0.44 6.75 -25.29
C GLY A 316 -0.30 5.23 -25.29
N LEU A 317 -1.25 4.52 -24.66
CA LEU A 317 -1.30 3.05 -24.66
C LEU A 317 -1.50 2.49 -26.07
N ALA A 318 -2.42 3.08 -26.84
CA ALA A 318 -2.66 2.68 -28.23
C ALA A 318 -1.40 2.81 -29.09
N SER A 319 -0.69 3.93 -28.97
CA SER A 319 0.58 4.16 -29.69
C SER A 319 1.65 3.15 -29.29
N LEU A 320 1.77 2.83 -28.00
CA LEU A 320 2.69 1.79 -27.53
C LEU A 320 2.33 0.41 -28.09
N TRP A 321 1.04 0.08 -28.11
CA TRP A 321 0.53 -1.21 -28.57
C TRP A 321 0.45 -1.34 -30.08
N ASP A 322 0.60 -0.25 -30.82
CA ASP A 322 0.74 -0.31 -32.27
C ASP A 322 2.10 -0.85 -32.73
N GLN A 323 3.05 -0.94 -31.80
CA GLN A 323 4.36 -1.51 -32.07
C GLN A 323 4.26 -3.05 -32.21
N PRO A 324 4.76 -3.64 -33.31
CA PRO A 324 4.53 -5.04 -33.66
C PRO A 324 5.17 -6.08 -32.72
N LEU A 325 5.97 -5.65 -31.75
CA LEU A 325 6.77 -6.52 -30.87
C LEU A 325 6.17 -6.72 -29.47
N LEU A 326 5.06 -6.05 -29.14
CA LEU A 326 4.48 -6.09 -27.79
C LEU A 326 3.33 -7.11 -27.72
N ALA A 327 3.61 -8.32 -27.23
CA ALA A 327 2.58 -9.34 -26.99
C ALA A 327 2.74 -9.98 -25.60
N TYR A 328 1.62 -10.18 -24.93
CA TYR A 328 1.48 -10.66 -23.55
C TYR A 328 0.60 -11.92 -23.53
N PRO A 329 1.12 -13.06 -24.01
CA PRO A 329 0.32 -14.27 -24.22
C PRO A 329 -0.15 -14.93 -22.91
N GLU A 330 0.49 -14.61 -21.78
CA GLU A 330 0.15 -15.17 -20.47
C GLU A 330 -0.95 -14.40 -19.73
N VAL A 331 -1.35 -13.23 -20.26
CA VAL A 331 -2.42 -12.43 -19.68
C VAL A 331 -3.77 -13.07 -20.00
N LYS A 332 -4.47 -13.50 -18.94
CA LYS A 332 -5.78 -14.17 -19.03
C LYS A 332 -6.96 -13.23 -18.80
N ARG A 333 -6.72 -12.10 -18.13
CA ARG A 333 -7.77 -11.16 -17.76
C ARG A 333 -7.28 -9.73 -17.94
N VAL A 334 -8.03 -8.98 -18.73
CA VAL A 334 -7.81 -7.56 -18.98
C VAL A 334 -9.12 -6.83 -18.69
N VAL A 335 -9.06 -5.83 -17.82
CA VAL A 335 -10.18 -4.92 -17.53
C VAL A 335 -9.74 -3.53 -17.94
N ILE A 336 -10.49 -2.86 -18.80
CA ILE A 336 -10.20 -1.48 -19.22
C ILE A 336 -11.46 -0.64 -19.06
N ARG A 337 -11.38 0.42 -18.25
CA ARG A 337 -12.47 1.35 -18.02
C ARG A 337 -11.98 2.78 -18.24
N PHE A 338 -12.60 3.46 -19.20
CA PHE A 338 -12.34 4.86 -19.48
C PHE A 338 -13.08 5.77 -18.50
N LYS A 339 -12.53 6.97 -18.27
CA LYS A 339 -13.04 7.96 -17.31
C LYS A 339 -14.43 8.51 -17.70
N ASP A 340 -14.69 8.66 -19.01
CA ASP A 340 -15.99 9.06 -19.54
C ASP A 340 -16.32 8.36 -20.89
N GLU A 341 -17.58 8.41 -21.31
CA GLU A 341 -18.04 7.84 -22.59
C GLU A 341 -17.42 8.57 -23.80
N ASN A 342 -17.08 9.85 -23.62
CA ASN A 342 -16.47 10.69 -24.65
C ASN A 342 -15.03 10.26 -24.98
N SER A 343 -14.25 9.78 -24.01
CA SER A 343 -12.94 9.16 -24.20
C SER A 343 -13.02 7.95 -25.11
N THR A 344 -14.08 7.14 -24.94
CA THR A 344 -14.32 5.94 -25.76
C THR A 344 -14.67 6.32 -27.20
N ALA A 345 -15.49 7.36 -27.39
CA ALA A 345 -15.85 7.88 -28.71
C ALA A 345 -14.65 8.54 -29.42
N SER A 346 -13.81 9.28 -28.69
CA SER A 346 -12.62 9.94 -29.21
C SER A 346 -11.59 8.95 -29.75
N LEU A 347 -11.35 7.84 -29.03
CA LEU A 347 -10.45 6.77 -29.50
C LEU A 347 -10.94 6.10 -30.77
N ARG A 348 -12.25 5.89 -30.91
CA ARG A 348 -12.85 5.36 -32.16
C ARG A 348 -12.69 6.31 -33.33
N ASN A 349 -12.81 7.62 -33.09
CA ASN A 349 -12.63 8.65 -34.11
C ASN A 349 -11.17 8.80 -34.57
N ALA A 350 -10.20 8.44 -33.72
CA ALA A 350 -8.78 8.42 -34.05
C ALA A 350 -8.37 7.26 -35.00
N GLN A 351 -9.33 6.49 -35.54
CA GLN A 351 -9.13 5.30 -36.37
C GLN A 351 -8.33 4.16 -35.72
N ILE A 352 -8.08 4.25 -34.41
CA ILE A 352 -7.48 3.16 -33.64
C ILE A 352 -8.62 2.32 -33.09
N ASP A 353 -8.80 1.11 -33.63
CA ASP A 353 -9.64 0.11 -32.97
C ASP A 353 -8.92 -0.40 -31.72
N PHE A 354 -9.11 0.32 -30.62
CA PHE A 354 -8.50 0.00 -29.34
C PHE A 354 -8.82 -1.44 -28.89
N ALA A 355 -9.98 -1.99 -29.28
CA ALA A 355 -10.32 -3.37 -28.96
C ALA A 355 -9.50 -4.37 -29.77
N ASP A 356 -9.27 -4.10 -31.06
CA ASP A 356 -8.42 -4.93 -31.91
C ASP A 356 -6.95 -4.88 -31.49
N VAL A 357 -6.44 -3.68 -31.22
CA VAL A 357 -5.08 -3.48 -30.69
C VAL A 357 -4.91 -4.20 -29.34
N THR A 358 -5.89 -4.11 -28.44
CA THR A 358 -5.86 -4.83 -27.15
C THR A 358 -5.86 -6.35 -27.35
N LYS A 359 -6.63 -6.88 -28.32
CA LYS A 359 -6.60 -8.33 -28.64
C LYS A 359 -5.26 -8.79 -29.18
N ARG A 360 -4.60 -7.98 -30.02
CA ARG A 360 -3.27 -8.28 -30.55
C ARG A 360 -2.24 -8.37 -29.41
N VAL A 361 -2.28 -7.42 -28.48
CA VAL A 361 -1.37 -7.38 -27.33
C VAL A 361 -1.68 -8.49 -26.33
N PHE A 362 -2.95 -8.79 -26.07
CA PHE A 362 -3.41 -9.78 -25.10
C PHE A 362 -4.23 -10.89 -25.76
N PRO A 363 -3.61 -11.76 -26.59
CA PRO A 363 -4.32 -12.69 -27.47
C PRO A 363 -5.12 -13.76 -26.74
N ARG A 364 -4.83 -14.01 -25.45
CA ARG A 364 -5.51 -15.01 -24.62
C ARG A 364 -6.41 -14.40 -23.54
N ALA A 365 -6.57 -13.08 -23.51
CA ALA A 365 -7.31 -12.42 -22.45
C ALA A 365 -8.82 -12.44 -22.69
N HIS A 366 -9.58 -12.68 -21.62
CA HIS A 366 -10.98 -12.27 -21.58
C HIS A 366 -11.04 -10.77 -21.31
N LEU A 367 -11.56 -10.01 -22.29
CA LEU A 367 -11.82 -8.58 -22.19
C LEU A 367 -13.11 -8.35 -21.41
N LEU A 368 -13.05 -7.55 -20.35
CA LEU A 368 -14.15 -7.28 -19.42
C LEU A 368 -14.41 -5.78 -19.21
#